data_AF-A0A5P1E544-F1
#
_entry.id   AF-A0A5P1E544-F1
#
_cell.length_a   1.000
_cell.length_b   1.000
_cell.length_c   1.000
_cell.angle_alpha   90.00
_cell.angle_beta   90.00
_cell.angle_gamma   90.00
#
_symmetry.space_group_name_H-M   'P 1'
#
loop_
_entity.id
_entity.type
_entity.pdbx_description
1 polymer ?
#
loop_
_entity_poly.entity_id
_entity_poly.type
_entity_poly.pdbx_seq_one_letter_code
_entity_poly.pdbx_strand_id
1 'polypeptide(L)'
;MGSNTVEELLETSIGVHFSRLHLDKVEQRNHEADQPAASTANSHREPFVIGVAGGASAGKTTVCNMIIEQLHDQRVVLINQESFYHNLSEEELAHVHDYNFDHPDAFDTEKLLYCMESLKHGQAVDIPNYNPRIYKSVFPARKVNPSDVIILEGILIFHDPRVRALMNMKIFVDTG
;
A
#
# COMPACT_ATOMS: atom_id res chain seq x y z
N MET A 1 -7.64 39.68 -13.24
CA MET A 1 -6.19 39.55 -12.94
C MET A 1 -6.13 38.85 -11.59
N GLY A 2 -6.19 37.53 -11.58
CA GLY A 2 -5.05 36.63 -11.80
C GLY A 2 -4.46 36.34 -10.42
N SER A 3 -5.11 35.47 -9.63
CA SER A 3 -4.78 34.04 -9.53
C SER A 3 -3.39 33.81 -8.93
N ASN A 4 -3.26 34.04 -7.62
CA ASN A 4 -2.20 33.37 -6.86
C ASN A 4 -2.70 31.94 -6.60
N THR A 5 -2.06 31.01 -7.28
CA THR A 5 -2.39 29.59 -7.31
C THR A 5 -2.01 28.91 -6.01
N VAL A 6 -2.68 27.77 -5.80
CA VAL A 6 -2.74 26.88 -4.63
C VAL A 6 -1.37 26.31 -4.20
N GLU A 7 -0.28 26.76 -4.80
CA GLU A 7 1.09 26.27 -4.57
C GLU A 7 1.73 26.83 -3.30
N GLU A 8 1.27 27.98 -2.79
CA GLU A 8 1.85 28.57 -1.57
C GLU A 8 1.29 27.96 -0.26
N LEU A 9 0.25 27.11 -0.36
CA LEU A 9 -0.39 26.43 0.79
C LEU A 9 0.10 24.99 1.01
N LEU A 10 0.98 24.46 0.15
CA LEU A 10 1.47 23.07 0.25
C LEU A 10 2.88 22.93 0.83
N GLU A 11 3.61 24.02 1.09
CA GLU A 11 4.99 23.96 1.59
C GLU A 11 5.17 24.09 3.12
N THR A 12 4.10 24.13 3.92
CA THR A 12 4.23 24.37 5.39
C THR A 12 3.87 23.19 6.29
N SER A 13 4.00 21.93 5.86
CA SER A 13 3.72 20.79 6.77
C SER A 13 4.71 19.63 6.75
N ILE A 14 5.93 19.82 6.25
CA ILE A 14 7.00 18.82 6.38
C ILE A 14 8.12 19.38 7.27
N GLY A 15 7.89 19.32 8.58
CA GLY A 15 8.86 19.85 9.53
C GLY A 15 8.45 19.70 10.98
N VAL A 16 8.27 18.46 11.45
CA VAL A 16 8.22 18.20 12.90
C VAL A 16 9.20 17.08 13.24
N HIS A 17 10.39 17.50 13.66
CA HIS A 17 11.46 16.67 14.19
C HIS A 17 11.24 16.54 15.70
N PHE A 18 10.60 15.46 16.18
CA PHE A 18 10.45 15.21 17.62
C PHE A 18 11.52 14.25 18.12
N SER A 19 12.68 14.80 18.44
CA SER A 19 13.72 14.10 19.20
C SER A 19 14.25 15.04 20.27
N ARG A 20 13.63 15.03 21.45
CA ARG A 20 14.20 15.62 22.67
C ARG A 20 13.51 15.12 23.93
N LEU A 21 13.88 13.92 24.37
CA LEU A 21 13.77 13.58 25.80
C LEU A 21 15.10 13.97 26.47
N HIS A 22 15.00 14.85 27.47
CA HIS A 22 16.06 15.12 28.44
C HIS A 22 16.18 13.92 29.37
N LEU A 23 17.40 13.44 29.60
CA LEU A 23 17.79 12.86 30.88
C LEU A 23 19.31 13.01 31.07
N ASP A 24 19.70 13.72 32.13
CA ASP A 24 21.09 13.92 32.54
C ASP A 24 21.67 12.66 33.20
N LYS A 25 22.87 12.27 32.73
CA LYS A 25 24.11 11.91 33.46
C LYS A 25 23.98 11.26 34.86
N VAL A 26 24.47 10.02 35.08
CA VAL A 26 25.81 9.60 35.61
C VAL A 26 25.49 8.43 36.60
N GLU A 27 26.12 7.24 36.65
CA GLU A 27 27.52 6.90 36.94
C GLU A 27 27.79 5.38 36.77
N GLN A 28 29.07 4.99 36.87
CA GLN A 28 29.73 3.74 36.46
C GLN A 28 29.70 2.58 37.49
N ARG A 29 29.77 1.30 37.03
CA ARG A 29 30.91 0.33 37.22
C ARG A 29 30.53 -1.17 37.10
N ASN A 30 31.16 -1.81 36.11
CA ASN A 30 31.87 -3.12 36.05
C ASN A 30 31.30 -4.48 36.52
N HIS A 31 31.41 -5.43 35.56
CA HIS A 31 31.77 -6.87 35.62
C HIS A 31 30.80 -7.89 36.26
N GLU A 32 30.20 -8.76 35.44
CA GLU A 32 30.62 -10.17 35.26
C GLU A 32 29.81 -10.85 34.15
N ALA A 33 30.41 -11.85 33.52
CA ALA A 33 29.91 -12.54 32.35
C ALA A 33 28.68 -13.41 32.66
N ASP A 34 27.61 -13.21 31.90
CA ASP A 34 26.62 -14.26 31.66
C ASP A 34 26.15 -14.15 30.20
N GLN A 35 26.27 -15.23 29.43
CA GLN A 35 25.77 -15.32 28.06
C GLN A 35 24.32 -15.77 28.12
N PRO A 36 23.32 -14.99 27.66
CA PRO A 36 22.02 -15.55 27.34
C PRO A 36 22.06 -16.11 25.92
N ALA A 37 21.68 -17.38 25.85
CA ALA A 37 21.46 -18.17 24.67
C ALA A 37 20.43 -17.56 23.70
N ALA A 38 20.58 -17.98 22.45
CA ALA A 38 19.54 -18.05 21.42
C ALA A 38 18.94 -16.71 20.96
N SER A 39 19.44 -16.27 19.81
CA SER A 39 18.67 -15.65 18.72
C SER A 39 17.16 -15.56 18.99
N THR A 40 16.70 -14.38 19.40
CA THR A 40 15.33 -13.96 19.12
C THR A 40 15.21 -13.78 17.61
N ALA A 41 14.98 -14.89 16.91
CA ALA A 41 14.46 -14.84 15.56
C ALA A 41 13.20 -13.98 15.62
N ASN A 42 13.23 -12.81 14.98
CA ASN A 42 12.03 -12.01 14.74
C ASN A 42 11.06 -12.93 13.98
N SER A 43 10.13 -13.57 14.68
CA SER A 43 9.06 -14.31 14.05
C SER A 43 8.19 -13.27 13.37
N HIS A 44 8.43 -13.03 12.09
CA HIS A 44 7.60 -12.14 11.29
C HIS A 44 6.16 -12.67 11.38
N ARG A 45 5.29 -11.91 12.04
CA ARG A 45 3.87 -12.21 12.07
C ARG A 45 3.29 -11.84 10.71
N GLU A 46 2.58 -12.78 10.10
CA GLU A 46 1.88 -12.54 8.84
C GLU A 46 0.91 -11.35 9.00
N PRO A 47 0.89 -10.40 8.05
CA PRO A 47 0.02 -9.24 8.10
C PRO A 47 -1.46 -9.64 8.03
N PHE A 48 -2.32 -8.86 8.66
CA PHE A 48 -3.77 -8.97 8.45
C PHE A 48 -4.16 -8.27 7.15
N VAL A 49 -4.77 -9.00 6.21
CA VAL A 49 -5.13 -8.49 4.89
C VAL A 49 -6.63 -8.17 4.82
N ILE A 50 -6.94 -6.91 4.54
CA ILE A 50 -8.31 -6.40 4.34
C ILE A 50 -8.49 -6.10 2.84
N GLY A 51 -9.42 -6.77 2.18
CA GLY A 51 -9.86 -6.40 0.84
C GLY A 51 -11.05 -5.44 0.89
N VAL A 52 -10.96 -4.31 0.17
CA VAL A 52 -12.04 -3.33 0.02
C VAL A 52 -12.40 -3.20 -1.47
N ALA A 53 -13.53 -3.79 -1.87
CA ALA A 53 -14.01 -3.77 -3.26
C ALA A 53 -15.29 -2.96 -3.43
N GLY A 54 -15.66 -2.66 -4.66
CA GLY A 54 -16.84 -1.87 -5.01
C GLY A 54 -16.64 -1.10 -6.31
N GLY A 55 -17.74 -0.62 -6.91
CA GLY A 55 -17.73 0.11 -8.18
C GLY A 55 -16.85 1.37 -8.14
N ALA A 56 -16.49 1.89 -9.31
CA ALA A 56 -15.85 3.21 -9.41
C ALA A 56 -16.72 4.24 -8.67
N SER A 57 -16.08 5.14 -7.91
CA SER A 57 -16.76 6.18 -7.11
C SER A 57 -17.67 5.67 -5.97
N ALA A 58 -17.64 4.39 -5.61
CA ALA A 58 -18.44 3.84 -4.50
C ALA A 58 -18.00 4.32 -3.09
N GLY A 59 -16.95 5.14 -2.96
CA GLY A 59 -16.44 5.60 -1.66
C GLY A 59 -15.45 4.66 -0.98
N LYS A 60 -14.90 3.68 -1.71
CA LYS A 60 -13.87 2.74 -1.23
C LYS A 60 -12.70 3.45 -0.53
N THR A 61 -12.13 4.47 -1.16
CA THR A 61 -10.99 5.22 -0.59
C THR A 61 -11.34 5.91 0.71
N THR A 62 -12.57 6.41 0.85
CA THR A 62 -13.07 6.95 2.13
C THR A 62 -13.12 5.88 3.20
N VAL A 63 -13.66 4.70 2.88
CA VAL A 63 -13.68 3.55 3.80
C VAL A 63 -12.27 3.12 4.19
N CYS A 64 -11.33 3.04 3.24
CA CYS A 64 -9.92 2.74 3.50
C CYS A 64 -9.29 3.74 4.50
N ASN A 65 -9.50 5.04 4.29
CA ASN A 65 -8.98 6.09 5.17
C ASN A 65 -9.56 5.97 6.59
N MET A 66 -10.86 5.73 6.71
CA MET A 66 -11.51 5.50 8.01
C MET A 66 -10.92 4.27 8.72
N ILE A 67 -10.65 3.18 8.01
CA ILE A 67 -9.99 1.99 8.59
C ILE A 67 -8.59 2.34 9.09
N ILE A 68 -7.79 3.05 8.29
CA ILE A 68 -6.43 3.46 8.66
C ILE A 68 -6.45 4.32 9.94
N GLU A 69 -7.38 5.27 10.05
CA GLU A 69 -7.53 6.14 11.22
C GLU A 69 -7.84 5.35 12.51
N GLN A 70 -8.57 4.24 12.41
CA GLN A 70 -8.94 3.40 13.57
C GLN A 70 -7.82 2.42 13.99
N LEU A 71 -6.82 2.18 13.14
CA LEU A 71 -5.75 1.21 13.40
C LEU A 71 -4.57 1.79 14.19
N HIS A 72 -4.54 3.11 14.42
CA HIS A 72 -3.60 3.82 15.28
C HIS A 72 -2.12 3.36 15.12
N ASP A 73 -1.59 2.63 16.11
CA ASP A 73 -0.17 2.24 16.21
C ASP A 73 0.25 1.12 15.24
N GLN A 74 -0.67 0.56 14.46
CA GLN A 74 -0.34 -0.47 13.47
C GLN A 74 0.33 0.16 12.24
N ARG A 75 1.37 -0.49 11.71
CA ARG A 75 1.88 -0.14 10.38
C ARG A 75 0.89 -0.64 9.34
N VAL A 76 0.20 0.28 8.69
CA VAL A 76 -0.76 -0.03 7.63
C VAL A 76 -0.18 0.36 6.28
N VAL A 77 -0.36 -0.49 5.27
CA VAL A 77 -0.14 -0.11 3.88
C VAL A 77 -1.41 -0.24 3.06
N LEU A 78 -1.71 0.79 2.27
CA LEU A 78 -2.72 0.76 1.23
C LEU A 78 -2.08 0.38 -0.11
N ILE A 79 -2.66 -0.62 -0.77
CA ILE A 79 -2.30 -1.08 -2.12
C ILE A 79 -3.56 -0.96 -2.98
N ASN A 80 -3.45 -0.20 -4.08
CA ASN A 80 -4.54 -0.01 -5.02
C ASN A 80 -4.34 -0.96 -6.22
N GLN A 81 -5.39 -1.70 -6.60
CA GLN A 81 -5.42 -2.58 -7.76
C GLN A 81 -5.02 -1.85 -9.05
N GLU A 82 -5.35 -0.56 -9.18
CA GLU A 82 -5.01 0.27 -10.35
C GLU A 82 -3.49 0.41 -10.56
N SER A 83 -2.67 0.21 -9.50
CA SER A 83 -1.22 0.14 -9.65
C SER A 83 -0.76 -1.05 -10.52
N PHE A 84 -1.64 -2.01 -10.78
CA PHE A 84 -1.32 -3.25 -11.50
C PHE A 84 -1.98 -3.30 -12.88
N TYR A 85 -2.42 -2.19 -13.47
CA TYR A 85 -2.78 -2.19 -14.89
C TYR A 85 -1.59 -2.60 -15.76
N HIS A 86 -1.87 -3.35 -16.82
CA HIS A 86 -0.88 -3.58 -17.88
C HIS A 86 -0.55 -2.28 -18.59
N ASN A 87 0.72 -2.13 -18.99
CA ASN A 87 1.11 -1.04 -19.88
C ASN A 87 0.52 -1.30 -21.25
N LEU A 88 -0.12 -0.29 -21.84
CA LEU A 88 -0.62 -0.42 -23.20
C LEU A 88 0.52 -0.38 -24.23
N SER A 89 0.40 -1.24 -25.23
CA SER A 89 1.17 -1.20 -26.47
C SER A 89 0.81 0.03 -27.31
N GLU A 90 1.61 0.32 -28.35
CA GLU A 90 1.32 1.43 -29.26
C GLU A 90 0.00 1.23 -30.03
N GLU A 91 -0.34 -0.02 -30.37
CA GLU A 91 -1.59 -0.38 -31.05
C GLU A 91 -2.82 -0.19 -30.14
N GLU A 92 -2.73 -0.62 -28.88
CA GLU A 92 -3.79 -0.42 -27.89
C GLU A 92 -3.97 1.06 -27.55
N LEU A 93 -2.87 1.82 -27.46
CA LEU A 93 -2.93 3.28 -27.25
C LEU A 93 -3.65 3.99 -28.41
N ALA A 94 -3.46 3.54 -29.65
CA ALA A 94 -4.15 4.10 -30.81
C ALA A 94 -5.68 3.86 -30.76
N HIS A 95 -6.12 2.82 -30.05
CA HIS A 95 -7.52 2.44 -29.87
C HIS A 95 -7.95 2.48 -28.39
N VAL A 96 -7.37 3.38 -27.59
CA VAL A 96 -7.54 3.38 -26.14
C VAL A 96 -9.00 3.56 -25.70
N HIS A 97 -9.82 4.21 -26.53
CA HIS A 97 -11.25 4.38 -26.28
C HIS A 97 -12.05 3.07 -26.35
N ASP A 98 -11.52 2.05 -27.04
CA ASP A 98 -12.12 0.72 -27.15
C ASP A 98 -11.55 -0.24 -26.09
N TYR A 99 -10.52 0.18 -25.34
CA TYR A 99 -9.90 -0.63 -24.30
C TYR A 99 -10.77 -0.67 -23.03
N ASN A 100 -11.17 -1.87 -22.61
CA ASN A 100 -11.99 -2.06 -21.42
C ASN A 100 -11.11 -2.20 -20.15
N PHE A 101 -10.90 -1.09 -19.45
CA PHE A 101 -10.17 -1.07 -18.18
C PHE A 101 -10.90 -1.77 -17.01
N ASP A 102 -12.19 -2.04 -17.15
CA ASP A 102 -12.98 -2.78 -16.16
C ASP A 102 -13.02 -4.29 -16.44
N HIS A 103 -12.23 -4.77 -17.41
CA HIS A 103 -12.05 -6.21 -17.64
C HIS A 103 -10.95 -6.77 -16.73
N PRO A 104 -11.10 -7.99 -16.16
CA PRO A 104 -10.05 -8.64 -15.37
C PRO A 104 -8.68 -8.70 -16.05
N ASP A 105 -8.66 -8.90 -17.37
CA ASP A 105 -7.42 -8.98 -18.17
C ASP A 105 -6.68 -7.65 -18.31
N ALA A 106 -7.28 -6.52 -17.91
CA ALA A 106 -6.57 -5.25 -17.87
C ALA A 106 -5.50 -5.21 -16.76
N PHE A 107 -5.59 -6.11 -15.78
CA PHE A 107 -4.74 -6.14 -14.60
C PHE A 107 -3.70 -7.28 -14.64
N ASP A 108 -2.46 -6.95 -14.33
CA ASP A 108 -1.37 -7.88 -14.04
C ASP A 108 -1.60 -8.56 -12.68
N THR A 109 -2.55 -9.49 -12.66
CA THR A 109 -2.96 -10.21 -11.44
C THR A 109 -1.83 -11.09 -10.90
N GLU A 110 -0.96 -11.62 -11.75
CA GLU A 110 0.21 -12.40 -11.31
C GLU A 110 1.19 -11.52 -10.54
N LYS A 111 1.45 -10.30 -11.00
CA LYS A 111 2.28 -9.35 -10.27
C LYS A 111 1.64 -8.89 -8.97
N LEU A 112 0.33 -8.69 -8.95
CA LEU A 112 -0.41 -8.41 -7.71
C LEU A 112 -0.25 -9.56 -6.70
N LEU A 113 -0.48 -10.80 -7.13
CA LEU A 113 -0.31 -11.99 -6.30
C LEU A 113 1.12 -12.12 -5.76
N TYR A 114 2.12 -11.95 -6.61
CA TYR A 114 3.52 -11.94 -6.22
C TYR A 114 3.80 -10.89 -5.13
N CYS A 115 3.38 -9.64 -5.34
CA CYS A 115 3.59 -8.57 -4.38
C CYS A 115 2.90 -8.85 -3.03
N MET A 116 1.66 -9.35 -3.07
CA MET A 116 0.91 -9.66 -1.87
C MET A 116 1.52 -10.83 -1.09
N GLU A 117 1.90 -11.92 -1.77
CA GLU A 117 2.55 -13.07 -1.13
C GLU A 117 3.91 -12.71 -0.54
N SER A 118 4.74 -11.96 -1.26
CA SER A 118 6.02 -11.48 -0.71
C SER A 118 5.83 -10.63 0.55
N LEU A 119 4.85 -9.72 0.57
CA LEU A 119 4.54 -8.93 1.76
C LEU A 119 4.05 -9.79 2.92
N LYS A 120 3.24 -10.81 2.64
CA LYS A 120 2.79 -11.78 3.66
C LYS A 120 3.94 -12.55 4.29
N HIS A 121 4.98 -12.84 3.51
CA HIS A 121 6.21 -13.49 3.96
C HIS A 121 7.25 -12.52 4.56
N GLY A 122 6.87 -11.27 4.83
CA GLY A 122 7.77 -10.29 5.44
C GLY A 122 8.85 -9.76 4.49
N GLN A 123 8.64 -9.82 3.17
CA GLN A 123 9.56 -9.31 2.16
C GLN A 123 9.08 -7.97 1.60
N ALA A 124 10.00 -7.01 1.45
CA ALA A 124 9.69 -5.73 0.81
C ALA A 124 9.54 -5.89 -0.71
N VAL A 125 8.57 -5.20 -1.31
CA VAL A 125 8.23 -5.29 -2.74
C VAL A 125 8.24 -3.93 -3.41
N ASP A 126 8.29 -3.93 -4.74
CA ASP A 126 8.20 -2.73 -5.56
C ASP A 126 6.86 -2.74 -6.30
N ILE A 127 5.93 -1.90 -5.82
CA ILE A 127 4.60 -1.75 -6.41
C ILE A 127 4.70 -0.81 -7.61
N PRO A 128 4.15 -1.15 -8.79
CA PRO A 128 4.25 -0.26 -9.95
C PRO A 128 3.54 1.07 -9.67
N ASN A 129 4.11 2.15 -10.19
CA ASN A 129 3.48 3.46 -10.15
C ASN A 129 2.79 3.69 -11.50
N TYR A 130 1.56 3.18 -11.66
CA TYR A 130 0.83 3.31 -12.91
C TYR A 130 0.31 4.73 -13.11
N ASN A 131 0.62 5.35 -14.25
CA ASN A 131 0.11 6.67 -14.62
C ASN A 131 -1.03 6.50 -15.65
N PRO A 132 -2.30 6.69 -15.25
CA PRO A 132 -3.44 6.51 -16.14
C PRO A 132 -3.52 7.56 -17.25
N ARG A 133 -2.78 8.68 -17.15
CA ARG A 133 -2.74 9.70 -18.22
C ARG A 133 -1.94 9.25 -19.44
N ILE A 134 -0.99 8.35 -19.25
CA ILE A 134 -0.11 7.83 -20.31
C ILE A 134 -0.21 6.31 -20.47
N TYR A 135 -1.12 5.69 -19.72
CA TYR A 135 -1.41 4.26 -19.70
C TYR A 135 -0.18 3.36 -19.53
N LYS A 136 0.77 3.83 -18.71
CA LYS A 136 2.05 3.15 -18.45
C LYS A 136 2.51 3.33 -17.01
N SER A 137 3.18 2.31 -16.50
CA SER A 137 3.96 2.37 -15.27
C SER A 137 5.17 3.29 -15.44
N VAL A 138 5.34 4.22 -14.50
CA VAL A 138 6.49 5.13 -14.45
C VAL A 138 7.50 4.68 -13.40
N PHE A 139 8.78 5.00 -13.62
CA PHE A 139 9.85 4.76 -12.67
C PHE A 139 10.13 6.02 -11.83
N PRO A 140 10.57 5.86 -10.56
CA PRO A 140 10.74 4.60 -9.85
C PRO A 140 9.40 3.99 -9.40
N ALA A 141 9.38 2.66 -9.24
CA ALA A 141 8.30 1.97 -8.55
C ALA A 141 8.24 2.39 -7.08
N ARG A 142 7.07 2.25 -6.45
CA ARG A 142 6.89 2.56 -5.03
C ARG A 142 7.37 1.40 -4.18
N LYS A 143 8.46 1.61 -3.42
CA LYS A 143 8.93 0.63 -2.45
C LYS A 143 7.92 0.48 -1.31
N VAL A 144 7.53 -0.75 -1.01
CA VAL A 144 6.64 -1.09 0.10
C VAL A 144 7.32 -2.09 1.01
N ASN A 145 7.42 -1.73 2.29
CA ASN A 145 7.98 -2.59 3.33
C ASN A 145 6.88 -3.46 3.96
N PRO A 146 7.25 -4.57 4.62
CA PRO A 146 6.33 -5.36 5.43
C PRO A 146 5.60 -4.50 6.47
N SER A 147 4.31 -4.76 6.63
CA SER A 147 3.37 -4.02 7.48
C SER A 147 2.63 -4.98 8.40
N ASP A 148 1.93 -4.45 9.40
CA ASP A 148 1.10 -5.25 10.30
C ASP A 148 -0.30 -5.49 9.69
N VAL A 149 -0.77 -4.52 8.87
CA VAL A 149 -2.02 -4.59 8.12
C VAL A 149 -1.81 -4.17 6.67
N ILE A 150 -2.34 -4.94 5.74
CA ILE A 150 -2.40 -4.59 4.31
C ILE A 150 -3.86 -4.35 3.93
N ILE A 151 -4.16 -3.17 3.41
CA ILE A 151 -5.45 -2.87 2.78
C ILE A 151 -5.23 -2.96 1.26
N LEU A 152 -5.93 -3.90 0.61
CA LEU A 152 -5.99 -4.01 -0.84
C LEU A 152 -7.34 -3.46 -1.31
N GLU A 153 -7.30 -2.38 -2.09
CA GLU A 153 -8.48 -1.70 -2.63
C GLU A 153 -8.56 -1.90 -4.15
N GLY A 154 -9.76 -2.11 -4.69
CA GLY A 154 -9.96 -2.04 -6.15
C GLY A 154 -11.35 -2.44 -6.61
N ILE A 155 -11.63 -2.27 -7.90
CA ILE A 155 -12.93 -2.57 -8.50
C ILE A 155 -13.18 -4.08 -8.68
N LEU A 156 -12.12 -4.86 -8.88
CA LEU A 156 -12.18 -6.28 -9.24
C LEU A 156 -11.30 -7.17 -8.35
N ILE A 157 -10.84 -6.69 -7.19
CA ILE A 157 -9.96 -7.49 -6.29
C ILE A 157 -10.64 -8.76 -5.75
N PHE A 158 -11.97 -8.84 -5.85
CA PHE A 158 -12.73 -10.04 -5.51
C PHE A 158 -13.03 -10.93 -6.72
N HIS A 159 -12.58 -10.60 -7.93
CA HIS A 159 -12.79 -11.43 -9.12
C HIS A 159 -11.97 -12.73 -9.04
N ASP A 160 -10.65 -12.62 -8.88
CA ASP A 160 -9.75 -13.78 -8.85
C ASP A 160 -9.81 -14.51 -7.49
N PRO A 161 -10.11 -15.83 -7.45
CA PRO A 161 -10.20 -16.59 -6.22
C PRO A 161 -8.88 -16.66 -5.43
N ARG A 162 -7.73 -16.59 -6.09
CA ARG A 162 -6.40 -16.61 -5.46
C ARG A 162 -6.18 -15.32 -4.68
N VAL A 163 -6.51 -14.17 -5.28
CA VAL A 163 -6.42 -12.87 -4.61
C VAL A 163 -7.37 -12.82 -3.40
N ARG A 164 -8.61 -13.34 -3.54
CA ARG A 164 -9.55 -13.47 -2.41
C ARG A 164 -9.05 -14.35 -1.28
N ALA A 165 -8.32 -15.42 -1.61
CA ALA A 165 -7.81 -16.36 -0.62
C ALA A 165 -6.72 -15.73 0.29
N LEU A 166 -6.06 -14.67 -0.17
CA LEU A 166 -5.07 -13.94 0.63
C LEU A 166 -5.69 -13.10 1.75
N MET A 167 -6.99 -12.79 1.67
CA MET A 167 -7.67 -11.81 2.52
C MET A 167 -8.29 -12.43 3.77
N ASN A 168 -7.96 -11.87 4.94
CA ASN A 168 -8.60 -12.21 6.20
C ASN A 168 -9.98 -11.56 6.35
N MET A 169 -10.18 -10.37 5.77
CA MET A 169 -11.46 -9.65 5.76
C MET A 169 -11.78 -9.13 4.36
N LYS A 170 -13.06 -9.15 3.99
CA LYS A 170 -13.57 -8.70 2.68
C LYS A 170 -14.73 -7.74 2.89
N ILE A 171 -14.57 -6.51 2.44
CA ILE A 171 -15.57 -5.44 2.53
C ILE A 171 -15.97 -5.08 1.10
N PHE A 172 -17.27 -5.10 0.81
CA PHE A 172 -17.82 -4.58 -0.44
C PHE A 172 -18.57 -3.29 -0.13
N VAL A 173 -18.15 -2.20 -0.78
CA VAL A 173 -18.79 -0.91 -0.66
C VAL A 173 -19.78 -0.76 -1.81
N ASP A 174 -21.05 -0.65 -1.44
CA ASP A 174 -22.16 -0.48 -2.36
C ASP A 174 -22.85 0.86 -2.10
N THR A 175 -23.13 1.59 -3.16
CA THR A 175 -23.86 2.87 -3.13
C THR A 175 -25.09 2.68 -4.00
N GLY A 176 -26.19 2.24 -3.37
CA GLY A 176 -27.49 2.05 -4.02
C GLY A 176 -28.20 3.34 -4.41
#